data_AF-A0AAU4SHQ0-F1
#
_entry.id   AF-A0AAU4SHQ0-F1
#
_cell.length_a   1.000
_cell.length_b   1.000
_cell.length_c   1.000
_cell.angle_alpha   90.00
_cell.angle_beta   90.00
_cell.angle_gamma   90.00
#
_symmetry.space_group_name_H-M   'P 1'
#
loop_
_entity.id
_entity.type
_entity.pdbx_description
1 polymer ?
#
loop_
_entity_poly.entity_id
_entity_poly.type
_entity_poly.pdbx_seq_one_letter_code
_entity_poly.pdbx_strand_id
1 'polypeptide(L)'
;MFRTLRRALRPAPLRIPSRRLTAGIAALPPTAREALGTDATAGEATAYNRSRVATATAVALYRSGHVLPMPDDDLDDAVRTLDFPCSVPSPQTRAAIRAALAVLEADCTVTITR
;
A
#
# COMPACT_ATOMS: atom_id res chain seq x y z
N MET A 1 -20.58 -40.35 13.31
CA MET A 1 -19.21 -40.26 13.82
C MET A 1 -18.45 -39.18 13.06
N PHE A 2 -18.42 -37.94 13.58
CA PHE A 2 -17.64 -36.84 13.00
C PHE A 2 -16.33 -36.72 13.77
N ARG A 3 -15.24 -37.30 13.25
CA ARG A 3 -13.91 -37.02 13.75
C ARG A 3 -12.95 -36.79 12.58
N THR A 4 -12.25 -35.66 12.70
CA THR A 4 -10.87 -35.41 12.25
C THR A 4 -10.62 -35.21 10.74
N LEU A 5 -10.92 -34.00 10.26
CA LEU A 5 -10.14 -33.34 9.22
C LEU A 5 -9.56 -32.00 9.73
N ARG A 6 -8.94 -32.04 10.91
CA ARG A 6 -8.06 -30.97 11.41
C ARG A 6 -6.62 -31.46 11.35
N ARG A 7 -5.97 -31.31 10.19
CA ARG A 7 -4.51 -31.12 10.05
C ARG A 7 -4.13 -31.20 8.58
N ALA A 8 -3.85 -30.04 7.99
CA ALA A 8 -2.68 -29.79 7.13
C ALA A 8 -2.82 -28.45 6.37
N LEU A 9 -3.16 -27.36 7.06
CA LEU A 9 -2.84 -26.02 6.56
C LEU A 9 -1.44 -25.66 7.09
N ARG A 10 -0.42 -26.28 6.49
CA ARG A 10 0.94 -25.74 6.61
C ARG A 10 0.98 -24.47 5.76
N PRO A 11 1.41 -23.31 6.28
CA PRO A 11 1.71 -22.16 5.45
C PRO A 11 2.82 -22.56 4.48
N ALA A 12 2.49 -22.75 3.21
CA ALA A 12 3.50 -22.84 2.18
C ALA A 12 4.16 -21.46 2.07
N PRO A 13 5.50 -21.34 2.11
CA PRO A 13 6.15 -20.08 1.78
C PRO A 13 5.80 -19.74 0.34
N LEU A 14 4.92 -18.76 0.16
CA LEU A 14 4.54 -18.21 -1.13
C LEU A 14 5.77 -17.55 -1.74
N ARG A 15 6.43 -18.27 -2.65
CA ARG A 15 7.39 -17.66 -3.58
C ARG A 15 6.61 -16.76 -4.51
N ILE A 16 6.60 -15.47 -4.20
CA ILE A 16 6.05 -14.43 -5.06
C ILE A 16 6.93 -14.41 -6.33
N PRO A 17 6.42 -14.80 -7.51
CA PRO A 17 7.09 -14.41 -8.73
C PRO A 17 7.05 -12.89 -8.75
N SER A 18 8.20 -12.26 -9.01
CA SER A 18 8.35 -10.85 -9.36
C SER A 18 7.57 -10.54 -10.64
N ARG A 19 6.24 -10.68 -10.57
CA ARG A 19 5.32 -10.20 -11.57
C ARG A 19 5.49 -8.70 -11.48
N ARG A 20 6.38 -8.20 -12.33
CA ARG A 20 6.62 -6.78 -12.55
C ARG A 20 5.25 -6.12 -12.46
N LEU A 21 5.16 -5.04 -11.69
CA LEU A 21 4.04 -4.10 -11.75
C LEU A 21 4.03 -3.50 -13.17
N THR A 22 3.63 -4.31 -14.16
CA THR A 22 3.47 -3.96 -15.58
C THR A 22 2.02 -3.60 -15.88
N ALA A 23 1.14 -3.56 -14.88
CA ALA A 23 0.05 -2.60 -14.89
C ALA A 23 0.72 -1.24 -14.69
N GLY A 24 1.01 -0.55 -15.81
CA GLY A 24 1.93 0.59 -15.90
C GLY A 24 1.94 1.42 -14.63
N ILE A 25 3.13 1.58 -14.04
CA ILE A 25 3.37 2.35 -12.81
C ILE A 25 2.50 3.59 -12.91
N ALA A 26 1.38 3.59 -12.20
CA ALA A 26 0.46 4.72 -12.26
C ALA A 26 1.31 5.90 -11.82
N ALA A 27 1.37 6.93 -12.67
CA ALA A 27 2.20 8.10 -12.39
C ALA A 27 1.94 8.50 -10.94
N LEU A 28 3.01 8.53 -10.13
CA LEU A 28 2.89 8.88 -8.73
C LEU A 28 2.18 10.24 -8.66
N PRO A 29 1.29 10.46 -7.68
CA PRO A 29 0.66 11.77 -7.56
C PRO A 29 1.73 12.87 -7.41
N PRO A 30 1.42 14.13 -7.74
CA PRO A 30 2.40 15.21 -7.70
C PRO A 30 3.00 15.37 -6.30
N THR A 31 4.19 15.98 -6.21
CA THR A 31 4.77 16.33 -4.92
C THR A 31 4.01 17.47 -4.24
N ALA A 32 4.14 17.63 -2.92
CA ALA A 32 3.55 18.80 -2.24
C ALA A 32 4.01 20.12 -2.88
N ARG A 33 5.27 20.19 -3.31
CA ARG A 33 5.84 21.35 -3.99
C ARG A 33 5.14 21.62 -5.34
N GLU A 34 4.81 20.56 -6.07
CA GLU A 34 4.10 20.66 -7.35
C GLU A 34 2.61 20.99 -7.17
N ALA A 35 1.97 20.41 -6.15
CA ALA A 35 0.53 20.53 -5.94
C ALA A 35 0.12 21.77 -5.13
N LEU A 36 0.91 22.15 -4.14
CA LEU A 36 0.61 23.23 -3.19
C LEU A 36 1.50 24.47 -3.40
N GLY A 37 2.50 24.39 -4.28
CA GLY A 37 3.44 25.49 -4.54
C GLY A 37 4.47 25.69 -3.42
N THR A 38 5.14 26.84 -3.47
CA THR A 38 6.21 27.21 -2.52
C THR A 38 5.70 27.81 -1.21
N ASP A 39 4.43 28.23 -1.16
CA ASP A 39 3.83 28.90 -0.01
C ASP A 39 3.31 27.90 1.04
N ALA A 40 3.29 26.61 0.70
CA ALA A 40 2.87 25.55 1.60
C ALA A 40 3.77 25.50 2.83
N THR A 41 3.14 25.47 4.01
CA THR A 41 3.85 25.25 5.26
C THR A 41 4.51 23.87 5.27
N ALA A 42 5.55 23.68 6.09
CA ALA A 42 6.18 22.38 6.27
C ALA A 42 5.18 21.30 6.75
N GLY A 43 4.19 21.69 7.56
CA GLY A 43 3.13 20.81 8.03
C GLY A 43 2.22 20.34 6.90
N GLU A 44 1.75 21.26 6.05
CA GLU A 44 0.93 20.94 4.87
C GLU A 44 1.69 20.07 3.88
N ALA A 45 2.95 20.42 3.59
CA ALA A 45 3.77 19.63 2.69
C ALA A 45 3.99 18.20 3.21
N THR A 46 4.23 18.06 4.52
CA THR A 46 4.39 16.74 5.16
C THR A 46 3.09 15.94 5.13
N ALA A 47 1.95 16.57 5.46
CA ALA A 47 0.65 15.92 5.44
C ALA A 47 0.25 15.46 4.04
N TYR A 48 0.45 16.32 3.04
CA TYR A 48 0.18 16.01 1.63
C TYR A 48 1.07 14.88 1.12
N ASN A 49 2.39 14.96 1.36
CA ASN A 49 3.31 13.89 0.96
C ASN A 49 2.97 12.55 1.63
N ARG A 50 2.57 12.56 2.91
CA ARG A 50 2.10 11.36 3.60
C ARG A 50 0.85 10.78 2.94
N SER A 51 -0.15 11.63 2.66
CA SER A 51 -1.38 11.22 1.99
C SER A 51 -1.11 10.64 0.61
N ARG A 52 -0.23 11.29 -0.18
CA ARG A 52 0.22 10.77 -1.47
C ARG A 52 0.78 9.34 -1.34
N VAL A 53 1.78 9.16 -0.47
CA VAL A 53 2.44 7.85 -0.29
C VAL A 53 1.43 6.82 0.16
N ALA A 54 0.56 7.18 1.11
CA ALA A 54 -0.46 6.29 1.64
C ALA A 54 -1.41 5.78 0.55
N THR A 55 -1.99 6.70 -0.24
CA THR A 55 -2.96 6.36 -1.27
C THR A 55 -2.33 5.53 -2.38
N ALA A 56 -1.17 5.94 -2.90
CA ALA A 56 -0.49 5.21 -3.97
C ALA A 56 -0.11 3.78 -3.54
N THR A 57 0.40 3.63 -2.32
CA THR A 57 0.77 2.33 -1.77
C THR A 57 -0.46 1.45 -1.53
N ALA A 58 -1.52 1.99 -0.93
CA ALA A 58 -2.76 1.25 -0.70
C ALA A 58 -3.38 0.75 -2.01
N VAL A 59 -3.42 1.57 -3.06
CA VAL A 59 -3.92 1.17 -4.39
C VAL A 59 -3.05 0.07 -5.00
N ALA A 60 -1.72 0.17 -4.89
CA ALA A 60 -0.80 -0.85 -5.40
C ALA A 60 -0.97 -2.19 -4.66
N LEU A 61 -1.10 -2.14 -3.34
CA LEU A 61 -1.35 -3.31 -2.50
C LEU A 61 -2.70 -3.97 -2.82
N TYR A 62 -3.75 -3.16 -2.91
CA TYR A 62 -5.10 -3.62 -3.27
C TYR A 62 -5.11 -4.29 -4.65
N ARG A 63 -4.44 -3.68 -5.65
CA ARG A 63 -4.29 -4.26 -6.99
C ARG A 63 -3.53 -5.57 -7.03
N SER A 64 -2.59 -5.73 -6.10
CA SER A 64 -1.80 -6.94 -5.95
C SER A 64 -2.53 -8.02 -5.14
N GLY A 65 -3.71 -7.72 -4.59
CA GLY A 65 -4.53 -8.65 -3.81
C GLY A 65 -4.05 -8.83 -2.37
N HIS A 66 -3.25 -7.89 -1.84
CA HIS A 66 -2.89 -7.90 -0.43
C HIS A 66 -4.08 -7.50 0.43
N VAL A 67 -4.16 -8.11 1.62
CA VAL A 67 -5.17 -7.82 2.63
C VAL A 67 -4.54 -7.56 3.99
N LEU A 68 -5.22 -6.82 4.86
CA LEU A 68 -4.84 -6.65 6.25
C LEU A 68 -5.11 -7.92 7.10
N PRO A 69 -4.35 -8.17 8.18
CA PRO A 69 -3.24 -7.37 8.70
C PRO A 69 -1.91 -7.64 7.97
N MET A 70 -1.14 -6.57 7.73
CA MET A 70 0.18 -6.62 7.11
C MET A 70 1.26 -6.15 8.11
N PRO A 71 2.39 -6.88 8.25
CA PRO A 71 3.50 -6.46 9.08
C PRO A 71 4.17 -5.19 8.53
N ASP A 72 4.88 -4.46 9.39
CA ASP A 72 5.57 -3.21 8.99
C ASP A 72 6.62 -3.45 7.91
N ASP A 73 7.34 -4.58 7.93
CA ASP A 73 8.39 -4.90 6.95
C ASP A 73 7.80 -5.05 5.53
N ASP A 74 6.67 -5.74 5.38
CA ASP A 74 5.99 -5.91 4.09
C ASP A 74 5.46 -4.56 3.56
N LEU A 75 5.02 -3.67 4.45
CA LEU A 75 4.62 -2.31 4.07
C LEU A 75 5.82 -1.48 3.61
N ASP A 76 6.95 -1.60 4.29
CA ASP A 76 8.18 -0.88 3.95
C ASP A 76 8.69 -1.34 2.57
N ASP A 77 8.62 -2.64 2.28
CA ASP A 77 8.96 -3.21 0.97
C ASP A 77 8.00 -2.75 -0.13
N ALA A 78 6.70 -2.67 0.15
CA ALA A 78 5.70 -2.15 -0.78
C ALA A 78 5.94 -0.66 -1.13
N VAL A 79 6.26 0.17 -0.12
CA VAL A 79 6.63 1.57 -0.33
C VAL A 79 7.91 1.69 -1.16
N ARG A 80 8.92 0.86 -0.88
CA ARG A 80 10.20 0.86 -1.60
C ARG A 80 10.02 0.48 -3.07
N THR A 81 9.10 -0.42 -3.37
CA THR A 81 8.80 -0.86 -4.75
C THR A 81 8.18 0.26 -5.61
N LEU A 82 7.62 1.30 -4.98
CA LEU A 82 7.04 2.45 -5.68
C LEU A 82 8.04 3.59 -5.92
N ASP A 83 9.33 3.39 -5.62
CA ASP A 83 10.41 4.35 -5.85
C ASP A 83 10.15 5.73 -5.22
N PHE A 84 9.45 5.77 -4.08
CA PHE A 84 9.34 7.00 -3.32
C PHE A 84 10.73 7.42 -2.77
N PRO A 85 11.04 8.72 -2.71
CA PRO A 85 12.35 9.22 -2.25
C PRO A 85 12.61 8.97 -0.75
N CYS A 86 11.68 8.36 -0.01
CA CYS A 86 11.84 8.02 1.40
C CYS A 86 12.17 6.53 1.54
N SER A 87 13.30 6.20 2.19
CA SER A 87 13.77 4.82 2.35
C SER A 87 12.93 3.99 3.33
N VAL A 88 12.30 4.64 4.31
CA VAL A 88 11.45 4.00 5.33
C VAL A 88 10.26 4.92 5.66
N PRO A 89 9.01 4.45 5.55
CA PRO A 89 7.84 5.23 5.95
C PRO A 89 7.78 5.43 7.47
N SER A 90 7.36 6.62 7.91
CA SER A 90 7.14 6.86 9.35
C SER A 90 5.96 6.03 9.89
N PRO A 91 5.84 5.85 11.22
CA PRO A 91 4.67 5.19 11.82
C PRO A 91 3.33 5.83 11.39
N GLN A 92 3.29 7.16 11.24
CA GLN A 92 2.08 7.84 10.76
C GLN A 92 1.78 7.50 9.30
N THR A 93 2.81 7.37 8.45
CA THR A 93 2.64 6.95 7.06
C THR A 93 2.15 5.51 6.97
N ARG A 94 2.72 4.59 7.76
CA ARG A 94 2.24 3.18 7.82
C ARG A 94 0.78 3.10 8.28
N ALA A 95 0.42 3.86 9.31
CA ALA A 95 -0.97 3.94 9.77
C ALA A 95 -1.90 4.49 8.68
N ALA A 96 -1.46 5.51 7.93
CA ALA A 96 -2.23 6.08 6.82
C ALA A 96 -2.38 5.09 5.65
N ILE A 97 -1.35 4.31 5.31
CA ILE A 97 -1.43 3.25 4.29
C ILE A 97 -2.49 2.21 4.71
N ARG A 98 -2.42 1.73 5.96
CA ARG A 98 -3.40 0.76 6.49
C ARG A 98 -4.82 1.31 6.45
N ALA A 99 -5.01 2.56 6.86
CA ALA A 99 -6.32 3.20 6.81
C ALA A 99 -6.87 3.29 5.38
N ALA A 100 -6.04 3.71 4.41
CA ALA A 100 -6.44 3.78 3.01
C ALA A 100 -6.76 2.40 2.42
N LEU A 101 -5.96 1.37 2.73
CA LEU A 101 -6.21 0.00 2.27
C LEU A 101 -7.51 -0.56 2.85
N ALA A 102 -7.77 -0.35 4.14
CA ALA A 102 -9.01 -0.78 4.78
C ALA A 102 -10.26 -0.16 4.12
N VAL A 103 -10.18 1.09 3.67
CA VAL A 103 -11.27 1.73 2.91
C VAL A 103 -11.48 1.02 1.57
N LEU A 104 -10.41 0.70 0.84
CA LEU A 104 -10.49 -0.02 -0.44
C LEU A 104 -11.03 -1.45 -0.27
N GLU A 105 -10.67 -2.13 0.82
CA GLU A 105 -11.19 -3.47 1.14
C GLU A 105 -12.69 -3.45 1.49
N ALA A 106 -13.15 -2.40 2.16
CA ALA A 106 -14.54 -2.27 2.59
C ALA A 106 -15.49 -1.86 1.45
N ASP A 107 -14.98 -1.20 0.41
CA ASP A 107 -15.80 -0.70 -0.70
C ASP A 107 -15.95 -1.75 -1.81
N CYS A 108 -17.14 -2.34 -1.91
CA CYS A 108 -17.47 -3.34 -2.93
C CYS A 108 -17.65 -2.78 -4.35
N THR A 109 -17.70 -1.44 -4.50
CA THR A 109 -17.84 -0.77 -5.80
C THR A 109 -16.49 -0.47 -6.45
N VAL A 110 -15.42 -0.43 -5.66
CA VAL A 110 -14.05 -0.25 -6.15
C VAL A 110 -13.58 -1.58 -6.76
N THR A 111 -13.88 -1.77 -8.04
CA THR A 111 -13.42 -2.94 -8.79
C THR A 111 -12.23 -2.57 -9.67
N ILE A 112 -11.16 -3.37 -9.60
CA ILE A 112 -10.01 -3.20 -10.47
C ILE A 112 -10.39 -3.73 -11.85
N THR A 113 -10.54 -2.84 -12.82
CA THR A 113 -10.56 -3.21 -14.23
C THR A 113 -9.16 -3.73 -14.60
N ARG A 114 -9.08 -5.03 -14.92
CA ARG A 114 -7.85 -5.73 -15.31
C ARG A 114 -7.37 -5.34 -16.70
#